data_AF-A0A074TA27-F1
#
_entry.id   AF-A0A074TA27-F1
#
_cell.length_a   1.000
_cell.length_b   1.000
_cell.length_c   1.000
_cell.angle_alpha   90.00
_cell.angle_beta   90.00
_cell.angle_gamma   90.00
#
_symmetry.space_group_name_H-M   'P 1'
#
loop_
_entity.id
_entity.type
_entity.pdbx_description
1 polymer ?
#
loop_
_entity_poly.entity_id
_entity_poly.type
_entity_poly.pdbx_seq_one_letter_code
_entity_poly.pdbx_strand_id
1 'polypeptide(L)'
;MTQDLTEIIDATWPAAKIHHAGGFDIREGLGGGSRVSCATLAVPLEQADIAQAEARHRALGQTPRFMLRPGDDALDACLAERGYESYDPVWLWQAPIAQVQGE
;
A
#
# COMPACT_ATOMS: atom_id res chain seq x y z
N MET A 1 -1.84 18.86 13.91
CA MET A 1 -1.54 18.28 12.58
C MET A 1 -1.78 16.80 12.69
N THR A 2 -2.79 16.27 11.99
CA THR A 2 -2.99 14.82 11.90
C THR A 2 -1.87 14.30 11.03
N GLN A 3 -0.96 13.51 11.59
CA GLN A 3 0.09 12.87 10.80
C GLN A 3 -0.55 11.78 9.94
N ASP A 4 -0.19 11.69 8.67
CA ASP A 4 -0.59 10.56 7.85
C ASP A 4 0.19 9.33 8.32
N LEU A 5 -0.51 8.39 8.95
CA LEU A 5 0.11 7.18 9.49
C LEU A 5 0.74 6.31 8.40
N THR A 6 0.28 6.42 7.15
CA THR A 6 0.88 5.68 6.03
C THR A 6 2.21 6.28 5.60
N GLU A 7 2.36 7.60 5.65
CA GLU A 7 3.66 8.27 5.43
C GLU A 7 4.68 7.88 6.52
N ILE A 8 4.24 7.74 7.78
CA ILE A 8 5.11 7.29 8.88
C ILE A 8 5.60 5.85 8.64
N ILE A 9 4.71 4.96 8.15
CA ILE A 9 5.10 3.58 7.81
C ILE A 9 6.17 3.61 6.71
N ASP A 10 5.95 4.38 5.64
CA ASP A 10 6.92 4.47 4.53
C ASP A 10 8.26 5.07 5.00
N ALA A 11 8.26 5.98 5.98
CA ALA A 11 9.48 6.56 6.55
C ALA A 11 10.25 5.62 7.50
N THR A 12 9.54 4.76 8.26
CA THR A 12 10.14 3.90 9.30
C THR A 12 10.40 2.47 8.82
N TRP A 13 9.71 2.04 7.76
CA TRP A 13 9.85 0.73 7.14
C TRP A 13 9.86 0.86 5.60
N PRO A 14 10.87 1.54 5.03
CA PRO A 14 10.87 1.92 3.62
C PRO A 14 11.02 0.73 2.69
N ALA A 15 10.41 0.84 1.49
CA ALA A 15 10.70 -0.04 0.37
C ALA A 15 12.14 0.16 -0.13
N ALA A 16 12.71 -0.85 -0.79
CA ALA A 16 14.03 -0.70 -1.41
C ALA A 16 14.01 0.35 -2.54
N LYS A 17 12.88 0.43 -3.26
CA LYS A 17 12.61 1.44 -4.29
C LYS A 17 11.10 1.62 -4.48
N ILE A 18 10.69 2.81 -4.88
CA ILE A 18 9.33 3.12 -5.34
C ILE A 18 9.36 3.30 -6.86
N HIS A 19 8.40 2.69 -7.54
CA HIS A 19 8.20 2.79 -8.99
C HIS A 19 6.81 3.32 -9.28
N HIS A 20 6.66 4.18 -10.27
CA HIS A 20 5.36 4.68 -10.70
C HIS A 20 4.89 3.93 -11.93
N ALA A 21 3.70 3.30 -11.88
CA ALA A 21 3.10 2.65 -13.04
C ALA A 21 1.56 2.63 -12.93
N GLY A 22 0.87 2.97 -14.01
CA GLY A 22 -0.59 2.93 -14.06
C GLY A 22 -1.28 3.80 -13.02
N GLY A 23 -0.67 4.90 -12.56
CA GLY A 23 -1.24 5.73 -11.50
C GLY A 23 -1.06 5.17 -10.09
N PHE A 24 -0.20 4.17 -9.90
CA PHE A 24 0.15 3.60 -8.60
C PHE A 24 1.62 3.83 -8.25
N ASP A 25 1.85 4.05 -6.96
CA ASP A 25 3.17 3.97 -6.33
C ASP A 25 3.42 2.53 -5.89
N ILE A 26 4.38 1.87 -6.55
CA ILE A 26 4.66 0.44 -6.41
C ILE A 26 5.96 0.25 -5.66
N ARG A 27 5.85 -0.31 -4.47
CA ARG A 27 6.98 -0.60 -3.59
C ARG A 27 7.68 -1.89 -4.03
N GLU A 28 9.00 -1.82 -4.19
CA GLU A 28 9.88 -2.98 -4.39
C GLU A 28 10.41 -3.45 -3.03
N GLY A 29 9.89 -4.57 -2.56
CA GLY A 29 10.10 -4.99 -1.17
C GLY A 29 11.26 -5.94 -0.93
N LEU A 30 11.78 -6.60 -1.97
CA LEU A 30 12.93 -7.54 -1.87
C LEU A 30 12.82 -8.55 -0.71
N GLY A 31 11.60 -9.04 -0.43
CA GLY A 31 11.34 -9.97 0.67
C GLY A 31 10.99 -9.33 2.03
N GLY A 32 10.88 -8.00 2.11
CA GLY A 32 10.55 -7.25 3.33
C GLY A 32 9.10 -7.31 3.79
N GLY A 33 8.24 -8.09 3.12
CA GLY A 33 6.84 -8.31 3.50
C GLY A 33 5.80 -7.52 2.68
N SER A 34 4.53 -7.71 3.03
CA SER A 34 3.36 -7.19 2.29
C SER A 34 3.39 -5.67 2.09
N ARG A 35 3.65 -4.92 3.17
CA ARG A 35 3.62 -3.44 3.19
C ARG A 35 4.67 -2.80 2.28
N VAL A 36 5.84 -3.41 2.13
CA VAL A 36 6.90 -2.91 1.24
C VAL A 36 6.87 -3.57 -0.15
N SER A 37 5.93 -4.48 -0.40
CA SER A 37 5.72 -5.16 -1.68
C SER A 37 4.29 -4.94 -2.20
N CYS A 38 3.78 -3.72 -2.09
CA CYS A 38 2.42 -3.36 -2.53
C CYS A 38 2.38 -2.07 -3.36
N ALA A 39 1.31 -1.93 -4.12
CA ALA A 39 0.92 -0.73 -4.84
C ALA A 39 -0.05 0.12 -4.01
N THR A 40 0.08 1.44 -4.08
CA THR A 40 -0.90 2.39 -3.53
C THR A 40 -1.35 3.35 -4.62
N LEU A 41 -2.64 3.65 -4.66
CA LEU A 41 -3.22 4.56 -5.63
C LEU A 41 -2.66 5.98 -5.41
N ALA A 42 -2.07 6.57 -6.46
CA ALA A 42 -1.42 7.88 -6.40
C ALA A 42 -2.19 8.96 -7.20
N VAL A 43 -3.19 8.55 -7.97
CA VAL A 43 -4.04 9.41 -8.82
C VAL A 43 -5.50 9.02 -8.66
N PRO A 44 -6.47 9.84 -9.10
CA PRO A 44 -7.87 9.43 -9.13
C PRO A 44 -8.07 8.10 -9.86
N LEU A 45 -8.92 7.22 -9.34
CA LEU A 45 -9.10 5.85 -9.85
C LEU A 45 -9.44 5.80 -11.34
N GLU A 46 -10.17 6.80 -11.85
CA GLU A 46 -10.57 6.91 -13.26
C GLU A 46 -9.37 7.11 -14.20
N GLN A 47 -8.24 7.57 -13.65
CA GLN A 47 -6.98 7.78 -14.37
C GLN A 47 -5.99 6.65 -14.14
N ALA A 48 -6.32 5.69 -13.29
CA ALA A 48 -5.44 4.59 -12.92
C ALA A 48 -5.63 3.37 -13.85
N ASP A 49 -4.55 2.63 -14.03
CA ASP A 49 -4.51 1.39 -14.80
C ASP A 49 -3.94 0.27 -13.90
N ILE A 50 -4.87 -0.48 -13.31
CA ILE A 50 -4.55 -1.63 -12.44
C ILE A 50 -3.74 -2.69 -13.20
N ALA A 51 -3.98 -2.89 -14.51
CA ALA A 51 -3.26 -3.91 -15.29
C ALA A 51 -1.77 -3.54 -15.46
N GLN A 52 -1.47 -2.26 -15.64
CA GLN A 52 -0.09 -1.77 -15.64
C GLN A 52 0.59 -1.95 -14.28
N ALA A 53 -0.12 -1.69 -13.18
CA ALA A 53 0.43 -1.92 -11.85
C ALA A 53 0.73 -3.40 -11.59
N GLU A 54 -0.17 -4.30 -12.00
CA GLU A 54 0.05 -5.75 -11.93
C GLU A 54 1.26 -6.19 -12.76
N ALA A 55 1.36 -5.71 -14.00
CA ALA A 55 2.50 -6.01 -14.87
C ALA A 55 3.81 -5.54 -14.22
N ARG A 56 3.82 -4.38 -13.56
CA ARG A 56 4.99 -3.87 -12.85
C ARG A 56 5.34 -4.74 -11.64
N HIS A 57 4.38 -5.19 -10.85
CA HIS A 57 4.62 -6.15 -9.76
C HIS A 57 5.26 -7.44 -10.28
N ARG A 58 4.69 -8.03 -11.34
CA ARG A 58 5.22 -9.26 -11.95
C ARG A 58 6.64 -9.06 -12.49
N ALA A 59 6.93 -7.91 -13.11
CA ALA A 59 8.27 -7.57 -13.60
C ALA A 59 9.31 -7.43 -12.48
N LEU A 60 8.88 -7.07 -11.26
CA LEU A 60 9.70 -7.03 -10.06
C LEU A 60 9.80 -8.41 -9.36
N GLY A 61 9.19 -9.46 -9.92
CA GLY A 61 9.12 -10.78 -9.29
C GLY A 61 8.22 -10.83 -8.06
N GLN A 62 7.30 -9.87 -7.91
CA GLN A 62 6.39 -9.77 -6.77
C GLN A 62 4.97 -10.18 -7.18
N THR A 63 4.25 -10.83 -6.28
CA THR A 63 2.79 -11.02 -6.43
C THR A 63 2.11 -9.65 -6.40
N PRO A 64 1.22 -9.33 -7.36
CA PRO A 64 0.42 -8.11 -7.30
C PRO A 64 -0.32 -7.99 -5.97
N ARG A 65 -0.15 -6.86 -5.29
CA ARG A 65 -0.81 -6.56 -4.02
C ARG A 65 -1.09 -5.08 -3.97
N PHE A 66 -2.26 -4.70 -3.49
CA PHE A 66 -2.67 -3.32 -3.34
C PHE A 66 -2.91 -3.01 -1.87
N MET A 67 -2.44 -1.85 -1.42
CA MET A 67 -2.77 -1.30 -0.11
C MET A 67 -3.97 -0.39 -0.26
N LEU A 68 -5.07 -0.75 0.40
CA LEU A 68 -6.28 0.06 0.49
C LEU A 68 -6.22 0.95 1.74
N ARG A 69 -6.64 2.20 1.59
CA ARG A 69 -6.76 3.21 2.65
C ARG A 69 -8.23 3.59 2.86
N PRO A 70 -8.58 4.25 3.99
CA PRO A 70 -9.92 4.81 4.15
C PRO A 70 -10.28 5.72 2.96
N GLY A 71 -11.38 5.41 2.28
CA GLY A 71 -11.84 6.12 1.07
C GLY A 71 -11.54 5.41 -0.25
N ASP A 72 -10.79 4.31 -0.25
CA ASP A 72 -10.49 3.52 -1.45
C ASP A 72 -11.60 2.49 -1.79
N ASP A 73 -12.85 2.70 -1.36
CA ASP A 73 -13.95 1.75 -1.53
C ASP A 73 -14.21 1.39 -3.00
N ALA A 74 -14.06 2.37 -3.91
CA ALA A 74 -14.19 2.15 -5.35
C ALA A 74 -13.04 1.29 -5.91
N LEU A 75 -11.82 1.47 -5.40
CA LEU A 75 -10.67 0.65 -5.78
C LEU A 75 -10.84 -0.78 -5.28
N ASP A 76 -11.32 -0.95 -4.04
CA ASP A 76 -11.62 -2.27 -3.47
C ASP A 76 -12.63 -3.04 -4.34
N ALA A 77 -13.73 -2.38 -4.75
CA ALA A 77 -14.71 -2.98 -5.66
C ALA A 77 -14.09 -3.41 -7.01
N CYS A 78 -13.27 -2.55 -7.63
CA CYS A 78 -12.58 -2.88 -8.88
C CYS A 78 -11.59 -4.04 -8.72
N LEU A 79 -10.92 -4.16 -7.57
CA LEU A 79 -10.02 -5.27 -7.27
C LEU A 79 -10.79 -6.56 -7.01
N ALA A 80 -11.93 -6.50 -6.32
CA ALA A 80 -12.80 -7.66 -6.09
C ALA A 80 -13.33 -8.25 -7.42
N GLU A 81 -13.73 -7.41 -8.37
CA GLU A 81 -14.12 -7.84 -9.74
C GLU A 81 -12.99 -8.55 -10.49
N ARG A 82 -11.74 -8.28 -10.13
CA ARG A 82 -10.53 -8.90 -10.68
C ARG A 82 -10.09 -10.14 -9.89
N GLY A 83 -10.83 -10.54 -8.86
CA GLY A 83 -10.54 -11.72 -8.05
C GLY A 83 -9.51 -11.49 -6.94
N TYR A 84 -9.27 -10.25 -6.54
CA TYR A 84 -8.48 -9.97 -5.34
C TYR A 84 -9.30 -10.27 -4.08
N GLU A 85 -8.60 -10.72 -3.05
CA GLU A 85 -9.17 -11.02 -1.74
C GLU A 85 -8.39 -10.28 -0.64
N SER A 86 -9.07 -9.97 0.47
CA SER A 86 -8.44 -9.39 1.66
C SER A 86 -7.37 -10.33 2.21
N TYR A 87 -6.14 -9.85 2.29
CA TYR A 87 -4.99 -10.69 2.64
C TYR A 87 -4.39 -10.37 4.02
N ASP A 88 -4.11 -9.09 4.30
CA ASP A 88 -3.31 -8.67 5.46
C ASP A 88 -3.86 -7.36 6.06
N PRO A 89 -4.94 -7.43 6.86
CA PRO A 89 -5.54 -6.24 7.47
C PRO A 89 -4.58 -5.63 8.51
N VAL A 90 -4.33 -4.32 8.39
CA VAL A 90 -3.42 -3.58 9.27
C VAL A 90 -4.21 -2.65 10.19
N TRP A 91 -3.96 -2.74 11.49
CA TRP A 91 -4.48 -1.81 12.49
C TRP A 91 -3.40 -0.80 12.88
N LEU A 92 -3.73 0.49 12.81
CA LEU A 92 -2.84 1.57 13.20
C LEU A 92 -3.33 2.17 14.52
N TRP A 93 -2.47 2.09 15.53
CA TRP A 93 -2.75 2.61 16.87
C TRP A 93 -1.90 3.85 17.13
N GLN A 94 -2.50 4.90 17.66
CA GLN A 94 -1.82 6.14 18.04
C GLN A 94 -2.18 6.51 19.47
N ALA A 95 -1.15 6.77 20.28
CA ALA A 95 -1.30 7.25 21.66
C ALA A 95 -0.14 8.17 22.05
N PRO A 96 -0.34 9.12 22.99
CA PRO A 96 0.76 9.86 23.61
C PRO A 96 1.79 8.91 24.26
N ILE A 97 3.09 9.18 24.11
CA ILE A 97 4.16 8.31 24.65
C ILE A 97 4.04 8.09 26.16
N ALA A 98 3.59 9.13 26.90
CA ALA A 98 3.39 9.06 28.34
C ALA A 98 2.34 8.01 28.78
N GLN A 99 1.50 7.54 27.87
CA GLN A 99 0.48 6.51 28.12
C GLN A 99 0.94 5.09 27.79
N VAL A 100 2.08 4.93 27.10
CA VAL A 100 2.57 3.63 26.59
C VAL A 100 4.02 3.33 26.95
N GLN A 101 4.67 4.20 27.71
CA GLN A 101 6.01 3.96 28.24
C GLN A 101 5.97 2.96 29.41
N GLY A 102 6.96 2.05 29.47
CA GLY A 102 7.17 1.18 30.63
C GLY A 102 7.73 1.95 31.84
N GLU A 103 7.84 1.27 32.98
CA GLU A 103 8.59 1.79 34.14
C GLU A 103 10.07 2.03 33.83
#